data_AF-K8E8Q3-F1
#
_entry.id   AF-K8E8Q3-F1
#
_cell.length_a   1.000
_cell.length_b   1.000
_cell.length_c   1.000
_cell.angle_alpha   90.00
_cell.angle_beta   90.00
_cell.angle_gamma   90.00
#
_symmetry.space_group_name_H-M   'P 1'
#
loop_
_entity.id
_entity.type
_entity.pdbx_description
1 polymer ?
#
loop_
_entity_poly.entity_id
_entity_poly.type
_entity_poly.pdbx_seq_one_letter_code
_entity_poly.pdbx_strand_id
1 'polypeptide(L)'
;MAQQPPPLSSLNQAIEKALESVTECERSLNTGENDGLINKMESLVNHFTLLREASSTDETEIPISVIKQIDEGKRPMARMVERILSVGKTNEVTKGKANVFAEFEKSLEKELGEKK
;
A
#
# COMPACT_ATOMS: atom_id res chain seq x y z
N MET A 1 7.17 16.29 24.38
CA MET A 1 8.31 15.90 23.52
C MET A 1 7.73 15.45 22.19
N ALA A 2 7.93 16.23 21.12
CA ALA A 2 7.50 15.80 19.80
C ALA A 2 8.40 14.63 19.37
N GLN A 3 7.81 13.46 19.12
CA GLN A 3 8.54 12.35 18.52
C GLN A 3 9.01 12.80 17.14
N GLN A 4 10.33 12.78 16.93
CA GLN A 4 10.92 12.96 15.61
C GLN A 4 10.29 11.89 14.69
N PRO A 5 9.87 12.26 13.47
CA PRO A 5 9.38 11.27 12.52
C PRO A 5 10.47 10.22 12.31
N PRO A 6 10.12 8.92 12.21
CA PRO A 6 11.10 7.88 11.98
C PRO A 6 11.91 8.21 10.72
N PRO A 7 13.22 7.91 10.71
CA PRO A 7 14.05 8.17 9.55
C PRO A 7 13.42 7.52 8.31
N LEU A 8 13.28 8.30 7.24
CA LEU A 8 12.73 7.83 5.96
C LEU A 8 13.54 6.61 5.50
N SER A 9 12.86 5.56 5.07
CA SER A 9 13.52 4.38 4.50
C SER A 9 14.44 4.79 3.33
N SER A 10 15.47 3.99 3.08
CA SER A 10 16.39 4.19 1.93
C SER A 10 15.63 4.38 0.61
N LEU A 11 14.50 3.66 0.46
CA LEU A 11 13.60 3.80 -0.68
C LEU A 11 12.93 5.17 -0.75
N ASN A 12 12.38 5.69 0.35
CA ASN A 12 11.74 7.00 0.38
C ASN A 12 12.74 8.12 0.04
N GLN A 13 13.95 8.04 0.58
CA GLN A 13 15.02 9.01 0.27
C GLN A 13 15.42 8.95 -1.20
N ALA A 14 15.46 7.75 -1.81
CA ALA A 14 15.75 7.61 -3.23
C ALA A 14 14.62 8.16 -4.12
N ILE A 15 13.36 7.96 -3.72
CA ILE A 15 12.19 8.53 -4.40
C ILE A 15 12.26 10.06 -4.39
N GLU A 16 12.51 10.67 -3.23
CA GLU A 16 12.60 12.14 -3.09
C GLU A 16 13.69 12.71 -4.01
N LYS A 17 14.89 12.14 -4.00
CA LYS A 17 15.99 12.59 -4.88
C LYS A 17 15.67 12.46 -6.37
N ALA A 18 15.00 11.38 -6.77
CA ALA A 18 14.58 11.21 -8.15
C ALA A 18 13.55 12.29 -8.56
N LEU A 19 12.56 12.56 -7.71
CA LEU A 19 11.56 13.60 -7.95
C LEU A 19 12.16 15.00 -8.01
N GLU A 20 13.11 15.32 -7.12
CA GLU A 20 13.86 16.57 -7.14
C GLU A 20 14.60 16.74 -8.48
N SER A 21 15.31 15.71 -8.95
CA SER A 21 16.01 15.76 -10.24
C SER A 21 15.09 15.89 -11.44
N VAL A 22 13.92 15.23 -11.43
CA VAL A 22 12.89 15.45 -12.47
C VAL A 22 12.45 16.90 -12.48
N THR A 23 12.14 17.45 -11.30
CA THR A 23 11.69 18.84 -11.14
C THR A 23 12.74 19.85 -11.63
N GLU A 24 14.03 19.58 -11.38
CA GLU A 24 15.14 20.42 -11.86
C GLU A 24 15.31 20.36 -13.38
N CYS A 25 15.16 19.17 -13.98
CA CYS A 25 15.17 18.99 -15.43
C CYS A 25 13.99 19.73 -16.07
N GLU A 26 12.78 19.56 -15.55
CA GLU A 26 11.58 20.28 -16.01
C GLU A 26 11.74 21.79 -15.91
N ARG A 27 12.27 22.29 -14.78
CA ARG A 27 12.54 23.72 -14.61
C ARG A 27 13.49 24.24 -15.68
N SER A 28 14.61 23.55 -15.91
CA SER A 28 15.63 23.95 -16.89
C SER A 28 15.07 23.98 -18.32
N LEU A 29 14.24 22.99 -18.68
CA LEU A 29 13.55 22.94 -19.96
C LEU A 29 12.55 24.08 -20.12
N ASN A 30 11.80 24.40 -19.07
CA ASN A 30 10.79 25.46 -19.09
C ASN A 30 11.37 26.87 -19.11
N THR A 31 12.54 27.10 -18.48
CA THR A 31 13.21 28.41 -18.47
C THR A 31 14.13 28.62 -19.67
N GLY A 32 14.46 27.55 -20.42
CA GLY A 32 15.44 27.58 -21.50
C GLY A 32 16.89 27.66 -21.02
N GLU A 33 17.13 27.56 -19.70
CA GLU A 33 18.45 27.51 -19.07
C GLU A 33 19.03 26.09 -19.21
N ASN A 34 19.43 25.76 -20.44
CA ASN A 34 19.91 24.43 -20.80
C ASN A 34 21.35 24.15 -20.35
N ASP A 35 22.01 25.11 -19.69
CA ASP A 35 23.35 24.92 -19.16
C ASP A 35 23.37 23.77 -18.15
N GLY A 36 24.22 22.78 -18.45
CA GLY A 36 24.33 21.57 -17.64
C GLY A 36 23.09 20.66 -17.67
N LEU A 37 22.14 20.84 -18.60
CA LEU A 37 20.95 19.97 -18.71
C LEU A 37 21.36 18.50 -18.90
N ILE A 38 22.37 18.23 -19.72
CA ILE A 38 22.89 16.87 -19.91
C ILE A 38 23.38 16.29 -18.57
N ASN A 39 24.14 17.06 -17.79
CA ASN A 39 24.61 16.61 -16.46
C ASN A 39 23.45 16.35 -15.48
N LYS A 40 22.39 17.17 -15.55
CA LYS A 40 21.17 16.98 -14.75
C LYS A 40 20.42 15.70 -15.17
N MET A 41 20.33 15.44 -16.48
CA MET A 41 19.74 14.20 -17.01
C MET A 41 20.57 12.97 -16.64
N GLU A 42 21.90 13.05 -16.68
CA GLU A 42 22.79 11.99 -16.20
C GLU A 42 22.59 11.72 -14.70
N SER A 43 22.44 12.79 -13.91
CA SER A 43 22.14 12.68 -12.47
C SER A 43 20.78 12.02 -12.22
N LEU A 44 19.76 12.36 -13.01
CA LEU A 44 18.45 11.72 -12.95
C LEU A 44 18.52 10.22 -13.27
N VAL A 45 19.25 9.83 -14.32
CA VAL A 45 19.46 8.41 -14.66
C VAL A 45 20.17 7.65 -13.53
N ASN A 46 21.16 8.28 -12.90
CA ASN A 46 21.82 7.71 -11.71
C ASN A 46 20.85 7.55 -10.53
N HIS A 47 19.96 8.52 -10.30
CA HIS A 47 18.93 8.41 -9.26
C HIS A 47 17.93 7.28 -9.53
N PHE A 48 17.55 7.02 -10.79
CA PHE A 48 16.74 5.84 -11.12
C PHE A 48 17.44 4.52 -10.83
N THR A 49 18.77 4.45 -11.01
CA THR A 49 19.56 3.27 -10.64
C THR A 49 19.53 3.06 -9.11
N LEU A 50 19.77 4.12 -8.34
CA LEU A 50 19.72 4.06 -6.87
C LEU A 50 18.32 3.71 -6.35
N LEU A 51 17.26 4.21 -7.01
CA LEU A 51 15.88 3.85 -6.69
C LEU A 51 15.64 2.36 -6.88
N ARG A 52 16.16 1.78 -7.98
CA ARG A 52 16.05 0.35 -8.26
C ARG A 52 16.78 -0.47 -7.20
N GLU A 53 18.01 -0.09 -6.84
CA GLU A 53 18.78 -0.75 -5.79
C GLU A 53 18.07 -0.70 -4.44
N ALA A 54 17.57 0.48 -4.05
CA ALA A 54 16.81 0.63 -2.80
C ALA A 54 15.52 -0.22 -2.81
N SER A 55 14.82 -0.30 -3.94
CA SER A 55 13.61 -1.13 -4.08
C SER A 55 13.91 -2.62 -4.01
N SER A 56 15.10 -3.07 -4.44
CA SER A 56 15.48 -4.49 -4.42
C SER A 56 15.63 -5.07 -3.01
N THR A 57 15.80 -4.20 -2.02
CA THR A 57 15.87 -4.56 -0.60
C THR A 57 14.53 -4.44 0.12
N ASP A 58 13.48 -3.96 -0.56
CA ASP A 58 12.14 -3.82 -0.01
C ASP A 58 11.28 -5.05 -0.38
N GLU A 59 10.83 -5.79 0.64
CA GLU A 59 9.97 -6.97 0.47
C GLU A 59 8.47 -6.63 0.51
N THR A 60 8.11 -5.34 0.49
CA THR A 60 6.71 -4.90 0.57
C THR A 60 5.92 -5.31 -0.67
N GLU A 61 4.96 -6.23 -0.50
CA GLU A 61 4.01 -6.58 -1.53
C GLU A 61 2.86 -5.57 -1.62
N ILE A 62 2.66 -4.99 -2.81
CA ILE A 62 1.56 -4.06 -3.08
C ILE A 62 0.47 -4.79 -3.87
N PRO A 63 -0.76 -4.91 -3.34
CA PRO A 63 -1.85 -5.53 -4.09
C PRO A 63 -2.12 -4.81 -5.41
N ILE A 64 -2.32 -5.54 -6.51
CA ILE A 64 -2.62 -4.98 -7.85
C ILE A 64 -3.78 -3.96 -7.80
N SER A 65 -4.76 -4.22 -6.94
CA SER A 65 -5.92 -3.33 -6.79
C SER A 65 -5.60 -1.97 -6.18
N VAL A 66 -4.49 -1.87 -5.44
CA VAL A 66 -3.93 -0.60 -4.92
C VAL A 66 -3.20 0.13 -6.04
N ILE A 67 -2.39 -0.57 -6.84
CA ILE A 67 -1.70 0.00 -8.02
C ILE A 67 -2.72 0.67 -8.95
N LYS A 68 -3.80 -0.04 -9.29
CA LYS A 68 -4.89 0.51 -10.12
C LYS A 68 -5.50 1.80 -9.55
N GLN A 69 -5.57 1.95 -8.24
CA GLN A 69 -6.07 3.20 -7.63
C GLN A 69 -5.08 4.34 -7.76
N ILE A 70 -3.79 4.06 -7.63
CA ILE A 70 -2.74 5.05 -7.85
C ILE A 70 -2.79 5.54 -9.30
N ASP A 71 -2.92 4.62 -10.26
CA ASP A 71 -3.05 4.95 -11.69
C ASP A 71 -4.29 5.81 -11.99
N GLU A 72 -5.40 5.57 -11.28
CA GLU A 72 -6.64 6.36 -11.39
C GLU A 72 -6.61 7.68 -10.59
N GLY A 73 -5.49 8.03 -9.94
CA GLY A 73 -5.37 9.23 -9.09
C GLY A 73 -6.21 9.19 -7.80
N LYS A 74 -6.65 8.00 -7.38
CA LYS A 74 -7.43 7.80 -6.16
C LYS A 74 -6.52 7.62 -4.95
N ARG A 75 -7.06 7.86 -3.74
CA ARG A 75 -6.34 7.67 -2.47
C ARG A 75 -6.39 6.20 -2.01
N PRO A 76 -5.27 5.46 -1.99
CA PRO A 76 -5.27 4.04 -1.61
C PRO A 76 -5.73 3.76 -0.18
N MET A 77 -5.47 4.70 0.73
CA MET A 77 -5.82 4.58 2.15
C MET A 77 -7.32 4.38 2.38
N ALA A 78 -8.18 5.02 1.59
CA ALA A 78 -9.62 4.88 1.72
C ALA A 78 -10.07 3.42 1.49
N ARG A 79 -9.48 2.76 0.49
CA ARG A 79 -9.74 1.35 0.17
C ARG A 79 -9.25 0.40 1.26
N MET A 80 -8.08 0.69 1.84
CA MET A 80 -7.54 -0.11 2.94
C MET A 80 -8.50 -0.09 4.13
N VAL A 81 -9.04 1.08 4.49
CA VAL A 81 -10.05 1.23 5.54
C VAL A 81 -11.32 0.43 5.21
N GLU A 82 -11.84 0.55 3.99
CA GLU A 82 -13.01 -0.23 3.53
C GLU A 82 -12.79 -1.75 3.63
N ARG A 83 -11.60 -2.23 3.25
CA ARG A 83 -11.22 -3.65 3.36
C ARG A 83 -11.21 -4.11 4.81
N ILE A 84 -10.64 -3.34 5.73
CA ILE A 84 -10.59 -3.68 7.17
C ILE A 84 -12.02 -3.79 7.71
N LEU A 85 -12.89 -2.83 7.40
CA LEU A 85 -14.29 -2.84 7.82
C LEU A 85 -15.06 -4.04 7.22
N SER A 86 -14.81 -4.35 5.94
CA SER A 86 -15.40 -5.51 5.26
C SER A 86 -15.00 -6.84 5.90
N VAL A 87 -13.73 -6.99 6.30
CA VAL A 87 -13.25 -8.17 7.03
C VAL A 87 -13.92 -8.26 8.40
N GLY A 88 -14.04 -7.13 9.12
CA GLY A 88 -14.76 -7.07 10.39
C GLY A 88 -16.20 -7.59 10.27
N LYS A 89 -16.94 -7.10 9.29
CA LYS A 89 -18.32 -7.55 9.01
C LYS A 89 -18.39 -9.03 8.63
N THR A 90 -17.44 -9.51 7.82
CA THR A 90 -17.39 -10.93 7.42
C THR A 90 -17.13 -11.84 8.62
N ASN A 91 -16.27 -11.42 9.54
CA ASN A 91 -16.00 -12.15 10.78
C ASN A 91 -17.23 -12.23 11.68
N GLU A 92 -17.99 -11.13 11.84
CA GLU A 92 -19.25 -11.12 12.60
C GLU A 92 -20.27 -12.10 12.01
N VAL A 93 -20.48 -12.05 10.69
CA VAL A 93 -21.40 -12.95 9.99
C VAL A 93 -20.97 -14.41 10.16
N THR A 94 -19.66 -14.69 10.06
CA THR A 94 -19.14 -16.06 10.19
C THR A 94 -19.31 -16.60 11.61
N LYS A 95 -19.06 -15.77 12.64
CA LYS A 95 -19.35 -16.11 14.04
C LYS A 95 -20.84 -16.38 14.26
N GLY A 96 -21.72 -15.54 13.72
CA GLY A 96 -23.17 -15.74 13.80
C GLY A 96 -23.59 -17.08 13.17
N LYS A 97 -23.07 -17.41 11.98
CA LYS A 97 -23.32 -18.70 11.33
C LYS A 97 -22.83 -19.87 12.18
N ALA A 98 -21.62 -19.80 12.72
CA ALA A 98 -21.06 -20.85 13.57
C ALA A 98 -21.92 -21.10 14.81
N ASN A 99 -22.41 -20.04 15.46
CA ASN A 99 -23.30 -20.14 16.61
C ASN A 99 -24.62 -20.83 16.25
N VAL A 100 -25.25 -20.42 15.15
CA VAL A 100 -26.51 -21.03 14.69
C VAL A 100 -26.33 -22.52 14.38
N PHE A 101 -25.24 -22.90 13.72
CA PHE A 101 -24.97 -24.33 13.47
C PHE A 101 -24.74 -25.11 14.77
N ALA A 102 -24.03 -24.55 15.74
CA ALA A 102 -23.81 -25.19 17.04
C ALA A 102 -25.12 -25.34 17.85
N GLU A 103 -26.01 -24.36 17.80
CA GLU A 103 -27.34 -24.46 18.43
C GLU A 103 -28.21 -25.50 17.72
N PHE A 104 -28.19 -25.51 16.39
CA PHE A 104 -28.92 -26.49 15.58
C PHE A 104 -28.46 -27.92 15.85
N GLU A 105 -27.14 -28.15 15.93
CA GLU A 105 -26.56 -29.44 16.29
C GLU A 105 -27.03 -29.90 17.68
N LYS A 106 -26.95 -29.04 18.70
CA LYS A 106 -27.46 -29.34 20.05
C LYS A 106 -28.95 -29.68 20.06
N SER A 107 -29.77 -28.97 19.28
CA SER A 107 -31.20 -29.25 19.17
C SER A 107 -31.46 -30.61 18.53
N LEU A 108 -30.71 -30.97 17.49
CA LEU A 108 -30.81 -32.30 16.85
C LEU A 108 -30.39 -33.42 17.80
N GLU A 109 -29.30 -33.26 18.53
CA GLU A 109 -28.85 -34.24 19.54
C GLU A 109 -29.91 -34.45 20.62
N LYS A 110 -30.56 -33.37 21.07
CA LYS A 110 -31.64 -33.44 22.07
C LYS A 110 -32.86 -34.20 21.54
N GLU A 111 -33.33 -33.89 20.32
CA GLU A 111 -34.46 -34.62 19.70
C GLU A 111 -34.15 -36.11 19.47
N LEU A 112 -32.90 -36.45 19.11
CA LEU A 112 -32.46 -37.83 18.96
C LEU A 112 -32.37 -38.58 20.30
N GLY A 113 -31.96 -37.88 21.36
CA GLY A 113 -31.93 -38.41 22.72
C GLY A 113 -33.31 -38.64 23.33
N GLU A 114 -34.28 -37.77 23.03
CA GLU A 114 -35.68 -37.89 23.50
C GLU A 114 -36.49 -38.97 22.74
N LYS A 115 -36.01 -39.44 21.58
CA LYS A 115 -36.62 -40.52 20.80
C LYS A 115 -36.12 -41.94 21.13
N LYS A 116 -35.27 -42.09 22.14
CA LYS A 116 -34.81 -43.40 22.68
C LYS A 116 -35.49 -43.71 24.01
#